data_AF-A0A098EV76-F1
#
_entry.id   AF-A0A098EV76-F1
#
_cell.length_a   1.000
_cell.length_b   1.000
_cell.length_c   1.000
_cell.angle_alpha   90.00
_cell.angle_beta   90.00
_cell.angle_gamma   90.00
#
_symmetry.space_group_name_H-M   'P 1'
#
loop_
_entity.id
_entity.type
_entity.pdbx_description
1 polymer ?
#
loop_
_entity_poly.entity_id
_entity_poly.type
_entity_poly.pdbx_seq_one_letter_code
_entity_poly.pdbx_strand_id
1 'polypeptide(L)' 'MCIQLTKLASEIENSRNQMVQLANNYSLTDHNVIEASVKLDSLLNTYYVLVNQKH' A
#
# COMPACT_ATOMS: atom_id res chain seq x y z
N MET A 1 20.34 6.57 5.04
CA MET A 1 19.32 5.64 4.50
C MET A 1 18.16 6.47 3.96
N CYS A 2 17.62 6.08 2.81
CA CYS A 2 16.97 6.95 1.83
C CYS A 2 15.60 7.48 2.30
N ILE A 3 15.43 8.81 2.36
CA ILE A 3 14.18 9.52 2.68
C ILE A 3 12.99 8.98 1.87
N GLN A 4 13.24 8.51 0.64
CA GLN A 4 12.24 7.90 -0.24
C GLN A 4 11.64 6.60 0.33
N LEU A 5 12.43 5.75 0.99
CA LEU A 5 11.91 4.51 1.60
C LEU A 5 11.02 4.82 2.81
N THR A 6 11.40 5.81 3.61
CA THR A 6 10.58 6.26 4.75
C THR A 6 9.25 6.86 4.30
N LYS A 7 9.28 7.66 3.22
CA LYS A 7 8.05 8.22 2.63
C LYS A 7 7.16 7.12 2.06
N LEU A 8 7.74 6.18 1.33
CA LEU A 8 7.00 5.06 0.74
C LEU A 8 6.40 4.15 1.82
N ALA A 9 7.13 3.86 2.89
CA ALA A 9 6.62 3.10 4.03
C ALA A 9 5.42 3.81 4.70
N SER A 10 5.49 5.14 4.85
CA SER A 10 4.38 5.94 5.37
C SER A 10 3.15 5.88 4.46
N GLU A 11 3.34 5.96 3.14
CA GLU A 11 2.26 5.82 2.17
C GLU A 11 1.63 4.42 2.17
N ILE A 12 2.44 3.36 2.34
CA ILE A 12 1.97 1.98 2.51
C ILE A 12 1.10 1.85 3.76
N GLU A 13 1.56 2.36 4.90
CA GLU A 13 0.82 2.30 6.17
C GLU A 13 -0.51 3.04 6.07
N ASN A 14 -0.51 4.21 5.43
CA ASN A 14 -1.72 5.00 5.24
C ASN A 14 -2.71 4.28 4.30
N SER A 15 -2.23 3.74 3.18
CA SER A 15 -3.05 2.97 2.24
C SER A 15 -3.60 1.68 2.88
N ARG A 16 -2.83 1.03 3.76
CA ARG A 16 -3.26 -0.14 4.53
C ARG A 16 -4.38 0.22 5.50
N ASN A 17 -4.26 1.33 6.24
CA ASN A 17 -5.31 1.79 7.14
C ASN A 17 -6.59 2.13 6.38
N GLN A 18 -6.49 2.78 5.22
CA GLN A 18 -7.66 3.06 4.38
C GLN A 18 -8.32 1.77 3.88
N MET A 19 -7.54 0.80 3.40
CA MET A 19 -8.06 -0.51 2.96
C MET A 19 -8.76 -1.26 4.10
N VAL A 20 -8.17 -1.28 5.30
CA VAL A 20 -8.77 -1.93 6.49
C VAL A 20 -10.05 -1.23 6.93
N GLN A 21 -10.07 0.11 6.91
CA GLN A 21 -11.30 0.86 7.20
C GLN A 21 -12.38 0.57 6.16
N LEU A 22 -12.04 0.52 4.88
CA LEU A 22 -13.00 0.19 3.83
C LEU A 22 -13.48 -1.26 3.97
N ALA A 23 -12.61 -2.22 4.21
CA ALA A 23 -12.97 -3.63 4.38
C ALA A 23 -13.83 -3.89 5.64
N ASN A 24 -13.70 -3.05 6.66
CA ASN A 24 -14.56 -3.12 7.85
C ASN A 24 -15.96 -2.53 7.61
N ASN A 25 -16.08 -1.53 6.73
CA ASN A 25 -17.34 -0.84 6.46
C ASN A 25 -18.08 -1.37 5.21
N TYR A 26 -17.35 -2.01 4.30
CA TYR A 26 -17.82 -2.47 3.00
C TYR A 26 -17.42 -3.92 2.75
N SER A 27 -18.14 -4.61 1.87
CA SER A 27 -17.76 -5.95 1.42
C SER A 27 -16.37 -5.93 0.77
N LEU A 28 -15.62 -7.02 0.87
CA LEU A 28 -14.33 -7.19 0.17
C LEU A 28 -14.46 -7.12 -1.36
N THR A 29 -15.68 -7.26 -1.88
CA THR A 29 -16.01 -7.11 -3.30
C THR A 29 -16.40 -5.68 -3.68
N ASP A 30 -16.46 -4.75 -2.73
CA ASP A 30 -16.76 -3.36 -2.99
C ASP A 30 -15.64 -2.72 -3.82
N HIS A 31 -16.02 -1.94 -4.83
CA HIS A 31 -15.07 -1.33 -5.74
C HIS A 31 -14.01 -0.50 -5.01
N ASN A 32 -14.40 0.20 -3.93
CA ASN A 32 -13.48 1.02 -3.16
C ASN A 32 -12.44 0.16 -2.40
N VAL A 33 -12.86 -1.00 -1.89
CA VAL A 33 -11.95 -1.95 -1.21
C VAL A 33 -10.97 -2.55 -2.22
N ILE A 34 -11.45 -2.89 -3.43
CA ILE A 34 -10.62 -3.43 -4.50
C ILE A 34 -9.60 -2.37 -4.97
N GLU A 35 -10.03 -1.14 -5.23
CA GLU A 35 -9.12 -0.05 -5.63
C GLU A 35 -8.07 0.24 -4.55
N ALA A 36 -8.47 0.28 -3.28
CA ALA A 36 -7.55 0.46 -2.16
C ALA A 36 -6.54 -0.70 -2.06
N SER A 37 -6.98 -1.94 -2.32
CA SER A 37 -6.13 -3.14 -2.33
C SER A 37 -5.12 -3.09 -3.47
N VAL A 38 -5.55 -2.74 -4.69
CA VAL A 38 -4.67 -2.59 -5.86
C VAL A 38 -3.62 -1.50 -5.62
N LYS A 39 -4.03 -0.37 -5.01
CA LYS A 39 -3.11 0.71 -4.66
C LYS A 39 -2.07 0.28 -3.64
N LEU A 40 -2.47 -0.45 -2.61
CA LEU A 40 -1.56 -0.99 -1.59
C LEU A 40 -0.55 -1.96 -2.21
N ASP A 41 -1.01 -2.85 -3.10
CA ASP A 41 -0.16 -3.82 -3.80
C ASP A 41 0.90 -3.13 -4.67
N SER A 42 0.52 -2.08 -5.41
CA SER A 42 1.44 -1.27 -6.21
C SER A 42 2.52 -0.59 -5.37
N LEU A 43 2.16 -0.04 -4.20
CA LEU A 43 3.11 0.58 -3.27
C LEU A 43 4.07 -0.46 -2.68
N LEU A 44 3.57 -1.64 -2.32
CA LEU A 44 4.39 -2.75 -1.82
C LEU A 44 5.36 -3.26 -2.89
N ASN A 45 4.90 -3.41 -4.14
CA ASN A 45 5.76 -3.79 -5.26
C ASN A 45 6.85 -2.75 -5.50
N THR A 46 6.51 -1.46 -5.45
CA THR A 46 7.49 -0.37 -5.59
C THR A 46 8.54 -0.42 -4.46
N TYR A 47 8.10 -0.69 -3.23
CA TYR A 47 8.99 -0.84 -2.08
C TYR A 47 9.90 -2.05 -2.24
N TYR A 48 9.35 -3.19 -2.65
CA TYR A 48 10.10 -4.42 -2.92
C TYR A 48 11.17 -4.19 -4.00
N VAL A 49 10.82 -3.52 -5.10
CA VAL A 49 11.77 -3.16 -6.16
C VAL A 49 12.88 -2.25 -5.62
N LEU A 50 12.54 -1.20 -4.87
CA LEU A 50 13.54 -0.27 -4.31
C LEU A 50 14.47 -0.92 -3.27
N VAL A 51 13.97 -1.90 -2.52
CA VAL A 51 14.76 -2.64 -1.54
C VAL A 51 15.62 -3.70 -2.22
N ASN A 52 15.12 -4.40 -3.24
CA ASN A 52 15.83 -5.48 -3.93
C ASN A 52 16.71 -5.04 -5.11
N GLN A 53 16.49 -3.86 -5.71
CA GLN A 53 17.40 -3.29 -6.72
C GLN A 53 18.67 -2.65 -6.11
N LYS A 54 18.89 -2.80 -4.80
CA LYS A 54 20.15 -2.42 -4.14
C LYS A 54 21.22 -3.52 -4.13
N HIS A 55 21.07 -4.57 -4.94
CA HIS A 55 22.07 -5.64 -5.12
C HIS A 55 22.72 -5.56 -6.50
#